data_AF-A0A9P8LG33-F1
#
_entry.id   AF-A0A9P8LG33-F1
#
_cell.length_a   1.000
_cell.length_b   1.000
_cell.length_c   1.000
_cell.angle_alpha   90.00
_cell.angle_beta   90.00
_cell.angle_gamma   90.00
#
_symmetry.space_group_name_H-M   'P 1'
#
loop_
_entity.id
_entity.type
_entity.pdbx_description
1 polymer ?
#
loop_
_entity_poly.entity_id
_entity_poly.type
_entity_poly.pdbx_seq_one_letter_code
_entity_poly.pdbx_strand_id
1 'polypeptide(L)'
;MADTMLDQKYEDILVRAGDTNVYRRGRIGSVNVVISCLPEPAHAVDAARIAQNMATKFIGIEAIMMTGFGSGVPSAGTRLGDLVVSLATTHDAELNAAQRAVCVLQKEVGADGSWLSSNLYSAISKYPDLLQPQQRPNSGLPDNPQLHYGKIGSESELQDQQATPKSVICFDAVAAGLASLKVVAPVVLGVTSHVDSRESGDTWKRYAAANAASYTKEIIHVMGNNLMSSVQNLRGKEKVVPPPVEPKLPPFEPHRYPNHGNAILLVIPTENEFKKRVLQEAFREQAPRGVDLHTISVPVESEVGEQPYNEAGVMGAHNRISNALLRLDAPEYQETFREKKIGAVFVASIENFIQIDGIDRPTDYGVVAIHNAIDQRTVACFSQGVTVSPDYVDRARRFGFDGNPNHGKVTVGRVLAANVPGLDKANWHKDLACHSRYDLLSDAVGQLPIPW
;
A
#
# COMPACT_ATOMS: atom_id res chain seq x y z
N MET A 1 -20.05 -16.07 5.26
CA MET A 1 -19.20 -14.87 5.46
C MET A 1 -18.89 -14.62 6.92
N ALA A 2 -19.86 -14.40 7.81
CA ALA A 2 -19.58 -14.24 9.26
C ALA A 2 -18.70 -15.38 9.82
N ASP A 3 -19.06 -16.63 9.51
CA ASP A 3 -18.29 -17.82 9.88
C ASP A 3 -16.88 -17.90 9.28
N THR A 4 -16.65 -17.25 8.13
CA THR A 4 -15.39 -17.32 7.37
C THR A 4 -14.44 -16.19 7.74
N MET A 5 -14.94 -15.13 8.36
CA MET A 5 -14.10 -14.04 8.89
C MET A 5 -13.27 -14.50 10.09
N LEU A 6 -13.80 -15.41 10.91
CA LEU A 6 -13.15 -15.86 12.15
C LEU A 6 -11.97 -16.80 11.85
N ASP A 7 -10.82 -16.51 12.45
CA ASP A 7 -9.64 -17.39 12.41
C ASP A 7 -9.83 -18.60 13.34
N GLN A 8 -10.49 -18.36 14.48
CA GLN A 8 -10.88 -19.37 15.45
C GLN A 8 -12.33 -19.14 15.87
N LYS A 9 -13.13 -20.20 15.95
CA LYS A 9 -14.53 -20.16 16.42
C LYS A 9 -14.60 -20.59 17.88
N TYR A 10 -15.49 -19.96 18.63
CA TYR A 10 -15.81 -20.37 20.00
C TYR A 10 -17.18 -21.07 20.01
N GLU A 11 -17.35 -22.05 20.89
CA GLU A 11 -18.64 -22.75 21.08
C GLU A 11 -19.72 -21.79 21.53
N ASP A 12 -20.99 -22.06 21.24
CA ASP A 12 -22.11 -21.21 21.65
C ASP A 12 -22.44 -21.41 23.14
N ILE A 13 -22.63 -20.31 23.89
CA ILE A 13 -23.17 -20.36 25.26
C ILE A 13 -24.68 -20.17 25.20
N LEU A 14 -25.39 -20.93 26.05
CA LEU A 14 -26.84 -20.92 26.19
C LEU A 14 -27.46 -19.50 26.19
N VAL A 15 -28.52 -19.35 25.40
CA VAL A 15 -29.27 -18.10 25.19
C VAL A 15 -30.01 -17.72 26.47
N ARG A 16 -29.87 -16.46 26.93
CA ARG A 16 -30.73 -15.86 27.97
C ARG A 16 -32.13 -15.60 27.38
N ALA A 17 -33.18 -15.78 28.18
CA ALA A 17 -34.56 -15.46 27.77
C ALA A 17 -34.68 -13.98 27.33
N GLY A 18 -35.19 -13.74 26.12
CA GLY A 18 -35.51 -12.40 25.59
C GLY A 18 -34.60 -11.86 24.47
N ASP A 19 -33.44 -12.48 24.23
CA ASP A 19 -32.53 -12.10 23.14
C ASP A 19 -32.59 -13.13 22.00
N THR A 20 -33.18 -12.73 20.87
CA THR A 20 -33.42 -13.59 19.70
C THR A 20 -32.31 -13.51 18.65
N ASN A 21 -31.25 -12.74 18.89
CA ASN A 21 -30.17 -12.57 17.92
C ASN A 21 -29.27 -13.81 17.88
N VAL A 22 -28.76 -14.12 16.68
CA VAL A 22 -27.78 -15.18 16.46
C VAL A 22 -26.38 -14.57 16.48
N TYR A 23 -25.53 -15.03 17.41
CA TYR A 23 -24.16 -14.55 17.55
C TYR A 23 -23.17 -15.62 17.11
N ARG A 24 -22.26 -15.25 16.22
CA ARG A 24 -21.04 -16.00 15.91
C ARG A 24 -19.90 -15.42 16.74
N ARG A 25 -19.24 -16.27 17.53
CA ARG A 25 -18.16 -15.82 18.43
C ARG A 25 -16.86 -16.48 18.04
N GLY A 26 -15.77 -15.76 18.22
CA GLY A 26 -14.46 -16.29 17.91
C GLY A 26 -13.37 -15.25 18.06
N ARG A 27 -12.32 -15.44 17.27
CA ARG A 27 -11.12 -14.61 17.25
C ARG A 27 -10.72 -14.26 15.83
N ILE A 28 -10.22 -13.03 15.65
CA ILE A 28 -9.53 -12.57 14.45
C ILE A 28 -8.18 -12.03 14.91
N GLY A 29 -7.10 -12.66 14.47
CA GLY A 29 -5.76 -12.41 14.99
C GLY A 29 -5.71 -12.57 16.51
N SER A 30 -5.35 -11.49 17.21
CA SER A 30 -5.31 -11.47 18.67
C SER A 30 -6.63 -11.05 19.33
N VAL A 31 -7.59 -10.51 18.56
CA VAL A 31 -8.81 -9.86 19.06
C VAL A 31 -9.99 -10.84 19.14
N ASN A 32 -10.71 -10.82 20.25
CA ASN A 32 -11.98 -11.55 20.40
C ASN A 32 -13.10 -10.80 19.69
N VAL A 33 -13.92 -11.51 18.91
CA VAL A 33 -14.96 -10.91 18.06
C VAL A 33 -16.28 -11.62 18.26
N VAL A 34 -17.36 -10.84 18.27
CA VAL A 34 -18.73 -11.31 18.16
C VAL A 34 -19.37 -10.69 16.92
N ILE A 35 -19.96 -11.51 16.07
CA ILE A 35 -20.62 -11.11 14.82
C ILE A 35 -22.10 -11.50 14.90
N SER A 36 -23.00 -10.59 14.53
CA SER A 36 -24.40 -10.89 14.25
C SER A 36 -24.74 -10.40 12.87
N CYS A 37 -25.59 -11.13 12.16
CA CYS A 37 -26.17 -10.69 10.91
C CYS A 37 -27.44 -9.88 11.20
N LEU A 38 -27.68 -8.85 10.39
CA LEU A 38 -28.95 -8.13 10.38
C LEU A 38 -30.01 -8.97 9.65
N PRO A 39 -31.31 -8.79 9.98
CA PRO A 39 -32.39 -9.39 9.20
C PRO A 39 -32.39 -8.84 7.77
N GLU A 40 -32.98 -9.55 6.81
CA GLU A 40 -33.17 -9.06 5.44
C GLU A 40 -34.68 -8.95 5.15
N PRO A 41 -35.22 -7.76 4.85
CA PRO A 41 -34.55 -6.45 4.81
C PRO A 41 -34.19 -5.89 6.21
N ALA A 42 -33.11 -5.11 6.29
CA ALA A 42 -32.64 -4.47 7.52
C ALA A 42 -32.99 -2.97 7.52
N HIS A 43 -33.26 -2.43 8.71
CA HIS A 43 -33.40 -0.97 8.92
C HIS A 43 -32.48 -0.49 10.05
N ALA A 44 -32.28 0.83 10.15
CA ALA A 44 -31.50 1.46 11.21
C ALA A 44 -31.89 0.97 12.64
N VAL A 45 -33.18 0.74 12.90
CA VAL A 45 -33.68 0.25 14.19
C VAL A 45 -33.16 -1.16 14.51
N ASP A 46 -33.02 -2.03 13.51
CA ASP A 46 -32.49 -3.38 13.69
C ASP A 46 -31.02 -3.35 14.11
N ALA A 47 -30.20 -2.53 13.46
CA ALA A 47 -28.80 -2.37 13.83
C ALA A 47 -28.62 -1.78 15.23
N ALA A 48 -29.40 -0.75 15.58
CA ALA A 48 -29.39 -0.19 16.92
C ALA A 48 -29.73 -1.24 17.99
N ARG A 49 -30.79 -2.03 17.76
CA ARG A 49 -31.23 -3.10 18.68
C ARG A 49 -30.18 -4.20 18.83
N ILE A 50 -29.64 -4.72 17.74
CA ILE A 50 -28.62 -5.78 17.78
C ILE A 50 -27.37 -5.30 18.51
N ALA A 51 -26.91 -4.09 18.19
CA ALA A 51 -25.72 -3.51 18.80
C ALA A 51 -25.92 -3.23 20.29
N GLN A 52 -27.10 -2.77 20.71
CA GLN A 52 -27.44 -2.61 22.13
C GLN A 52 -27.47 -3.96 22.86
N ASN A 53 -28.04 -5.00 22.25
CA ASN A 53 -28.03 -6.35 22.80
C ASN A 53 -26.59 -6.89 22.93
N MET A 54 -25.74 -6.66 21.92
CA MET A 54 -24.32 -7.03 21.98
C MET A 54 -23.61 -6.35 23.14
N ALA A 55 -23.72 -5.03 23.25
CA ALA A 55 -23.08 -4.24 24.29
C ALA A 55 -23.55 -4.63 25.70
N THR A 56 -24.81 -5.04 25.83
CA THR A 56 -25.38 -5.48 27.13
C THR A 56 -24.99 -6.91 27.48
N LYS A 57 -24.92 -7.80 26.48
CA LYS A 57 -24.67 -9.24 26.68
C LYS A 57 -23.20 -9.57 26.85
N PHE A 58 -22.33 -8.93 26.08
CA PHE A 58 -20.90 -9.20 26.06
C PHE A 58 -20.16 -8.11 26.82
N ILE A 59 -19.77 -8.43 28.05
CA ILE A 59 -18.92 -7.55 28.86
C ILE A 59 -17.56 -7.44 28.15
N GLY A 60 -17.09 -6.22 27.90
CA GLY A 60 -15.79 -5.98 27.25
C GLY A 60 -15.84 -5.67 25.74
N ILE A 61 -17.01 -5.30 25.20
CA ILE A 61 -17.05 -4.72 23.84
C ILE A 61 -16.38 -3.34 23.86
N GLU A 62 -15.21 -3.25 23.25
CA GLU A 62 -14.44 -2.01 23.11
C GLU A 62 -14.84 -1.18 21.88
N ALA A 63 -15.31 -1.85 20.83
CA ALA A 63 -15.75 -1.25 19.60
C ALA A 63 -16.86 -2.09 18.96
N ILE A 64 -17.81 -1.43 18.31
CA ILE A 64 -18.78 -2.03 17.40
C ILE A 64 -18.41 -1.53 16.00
N MET A 65 -18.59 -2.33 14.97
CA MET A 65 -18.33 -1.96 13.57
C MET A 65 -19.49 -2.45 12.72
N MET A 66 -19.73 -1.77 11.60
CA MET A 66 -20.69 -2.24 10.60
C MET A 66 -19.98 -2.56 9.30
N THR A 67 -20.29 -3.72 8.75
CA THR A 67 -19.85 -4.13 7.44
C THR A 67 -21.04 -4.56 6.60
N GLY A 68 -21.10 -4.12 5.36
CA GLY A 68 -22.26 -4.36 4.50
C GLY A 68 -22.06 -3.80 3.11
N PHE A 69 -23.16 -3.34 2.51
CA PHE A 69 -23.18 -2.72 1.20
C PHE A 69 -24.08 -1.49 1.19
N GLY A 70 -23.90 -0.62 0.20
CA GLY A 70 -24.69 0.59 0.05
C GLY A 70 -24.72 1.08 -1.39
N SER A 71 -25.40 2.20 -1.59
CA SER A 71 -25.49 2.88 -2.89
C SER A 71 -24.43 3.96 -3.00
N GLY A 72 -23.53 3.86 -3.97
CA GLY A 72 -22.47 4.84 -4.23
C GLY A 72 -22.99 6.10 -4.92
N VAL A 73 -22.26 7.19 -4.79
CA VAL A 73 -22.52 8.46 -5.49
C VAL A 73 -21.56 8.59 -6.68
N PRO A 74 -22.03 8.47 -7.95
CA PRO A 74 -21.14 8.50 -9.12
C PRO A 74 -20.29 9.77 -9.22
N SER A 75 -20.84 10.93 -8.88
CA SER A 75 -20.13 12.21 -8.91
C SER A 75 -18.98 12.30 -7.88
N ALA A 76 -18.94 11.40 -6.90
CA ALA A 76 -17.83 11.22 -5.98
C ALA A 76 -16.77 10.22 -6.48
N GLY A 77 -16.93 9.66 -7.69
CA GLY A 77 -15.98 8.73 -8.31
C GLY A 77 -16.13 7.27 -7.89
N THR A 78 -17.21 6.91 -7.18
CA THR A 78 -17.46 5.52 -6.75
C THR A 78 -17.89 4.63 -7.92
N ARG A 79 -17.33 3.44 -8.01
CA ARG A 79 -17.71 2.38 -8.96
C ARG A 79 -18.35 1.18 -8.25
N LEU A 80 -19.11 0.38 -8.97
CA LEU A 80 -19.63 -0.88 -8.44
C LEU A 80 -18.44 -1.77 -8.01
N GLY A 81 -18.53 -2.34 -6.81
CA GLY A 81 -17.47 -3.16 -6.20
C GLY A 81 -16.43 -2.39 -5.40
N ASP A 82 -16.38 -1.05 -5.49
CA ASP A 82 -15.55 -0.21 -4.63
C ASP A 82 -15.99 -0.31 -3.16
N LEU A 83 -15.10 0.07 -2.24
CA LEU A 83 -15.41 0.19 -0.82
C LEU A 83 -15.48 1.64 -0.37
N VAL A 84 -16.43 1.90 0.52
CA VAL A 84 -16.59 3.17 1.21
C VAL A 84 -16.40 2.94 2.70
N VAL A 85 -15.48 3.69 3.30
CA VAL A 85 -15.10 3.59 4.70
C VAL A 85 -15.39 4.91 5.40
N SER A 86 -16.22 4.87 6.42
CA SER A 86 -16.53 6.02 7.28
C SER A 86 -15.98 5.80 8.67
N LEU A 87 -15.30 6.81 9.22
CA LEU A 87 -14.86 6.84 10.61
C LEU A 87 -16.00 7.16 11.60
N ALA A 88 -17.11 7.73 11.09
CA ALA A 88 -18.26 8.26 11.83
C ALA A 88 -17.88 9.00 13.13
N THR A 89 -17.18 10.13 13.03
CA THR A 89 -16.93 11.04 14.18
C THR A 89 -17.96 12.16 14.23
N THR A 90 -18.52 12.43 15.42
CA THR A 90 -18.94 13.80 15.79
C THR A 90 -17.68 14.58 16.19
N HIS A 91 -17.59 15.84 15.79
CA HIS A 91 -16.39 16.67 16.02
C HIS A 91 -16.00 16.68 17.53
N ASP A 92 -14.69 16.57 17.79
CA ASP A 92 -13.99 16.71 19.09
C ASP A 92 -13.77 15.47 20.00
N ALA A 93 -14.15 14.25 19.60
CA ALA A 93 -13.83 13.04 20.40
C ALA A 93 -12.47 12.40 20.02
N GLU A 94 -11.72 11.92 21.02
CA GLU A 94 -10.55 11.06 20.78
C GLU A 94 -10.96 9.80 20.01
N LEU A 95 -10.19 9.46 18.96
CA LEU A 95 -10.45 8.27 18.14
C LEU A 95 -10.28 7.01 18.98
N ASN A 96 -11.23 6.08 18.92
CA ASN A 96 -11.10 4.77 19.55
C ASN A 96 -10.16 3.83 18.77
N ALA A 97 -9.92 2.63 19.29
CA ALA A 97 -9.00 1.67 18.68
C ALA A 97 -9.37 1.30 17.23
N ALA A 98 -10.66 1.12 16.93
CA ALA A 98 -11.13 0.77 15.59
C ALA A 98 -10.94 1.94 14.62
N GLN A 99 -11.25 3.16 15.02
CA GLN A 99 -11.03 4.36 14.20
C GLN A 99 -9.54 4.62 13.94
N ARG A 100 -8.68 4.46 14.96
CA ARG A 100 -7.23 4.54 14.78
C ARG A 100 -6.73 3.48 13.81
N ALA A 101 -7.27 2.26 13.90
CA ALA A 101 -6.95 1.18 12.97
C ALA A 101 -7.32 1.51 11.52
N VAL A 102 -8.48 2.15 11.28
CA VAL A 102 -8.83 2.67 9.95
C VAL A 102 -7.84 3.72 9.48
N CYS A 103 -7.45 4.68 10.34
CA CYS A 103 -6.47 5.70 9.98
C CYS A 103 -5.09 5.11 9.65
N VAL A 104 -4.66 4.09 10.39
CA VAL A 104 -3.41 3.35 10.11
C VAL A 104 -3.52 2.65 8.76
N LEU A 105 -4.58 1.88 8.53
CA LEU A 105 -4.78 1.13 7.29
C LEU A 105 -4.87 2.08 6.09
N GLN A 106 -5.57 3.20 6.21
CA GLN A 106 -5.61 4.25 5.19
C GLN A 106 -4.21 4.79 4.84
N LYS A 107 -3.33 4.96 5.83
CA LYS A 107 -1.95 5.38 5.58
C LYS A 107 -1.10 4.27 4.94
N GLU A 108 -1.35 3.01 5.32
CA GLU A 108 -0.66 1.83 4.77
C GLU A 108 -1.01 1.59 3.30
N VAL A 109 -2.30 1.55 2.94
CA VAL A 109 -2.75 1.15 1.59
C VAL A 109 -3.32 2.29 0.75
N GLY A 110 -3.77 3.38 1.38
CA GLY A 110 -4.34 4.52 0.65
C GLY A 110 -5.69 4.16 0.01
N ALA A 111 -5.85 4.52 -1.27
CA ALA A 111 -7.03 4.22 -2.07
C ALA A 111 -6.97 2.87 -2.80
N ASP A 112 -5.82 2.21 -2.82
CA ASP A 112 -5.66 0.92 -3.53
C ASP A 112 -6.28 -0.23 -2.72
N GLY A 113 -7.33 -0.84 -3.27
CA GLY A 113 -7.97 -2.03 -2.73
C GLY A 113 -7.56 -3.34 -3.43
N SER A 114 -6.56 -3.34 -4.32
CA SER A 114 -6.12 -4.54 -5.06
C SER A 114 -5.73 -5.71 -4.16
N TRP A 115 -5.21 -5.42 -2.98
CA TRP A 115 -4.88 -6.41 -1.96
C TRP A 115 -6.12 -7.18 -1.45
N LEU A 116 -7.32 -6.58 -1.49
CA LEU A 116 -8.56 -7.25 -1.10
C LEU A 116 -8.83 -8.44 -2.00
N SER A 117 -8.66 -8.30 -3.32
CA SER A 117 -8.90 -9.36 -4.30
C SER A 117 -8.06 -10.61 -4.01
N SER A 118 -6.80 -10.44 -3.60
CA SER A 118 -5.88 -11.54 -3.27
C SER A 118 -6.29 -12.31 -1.99
N ASN A 119 -6.69 -11.58 -0.95
CA ASN A 119 -7.19 -12.15 0.31
C ASN A 119 -8.61 -12.74 0.15
N LEU A 120 -9.43 -12.13 -0.70
CA LEU A 120 -10.79 -12.58 -0.99
C LEU A 120 -10.78 -13.92 -1.71
N TYR A 121 -9.94 -14.06 -2.74
CA TYR A 121 -9.89 -15.28 -3.54
C TYR A 121 -9.42 -16.47 -2.69
N SER A 122 -8.42 -16.28 -1.81
CA SER A 122 -7.97 -17.32 -0.88
C SER A 122 -9.02 -17.67 0.20
N ALA A 123 -9.77 -16.68 0.70
CA ALA A 123 -10.80 -16.91 1.72
C ALA A 123 -12.10 -17.53 1.15
N ILE A 124 -12.49 -17.16 -0.08
CA ILE A 124 -13.77 -17.54 -0.70
C ILE A 124 -13.62 -18.70 -1.69
N SER A 125 -12.40 -19.03 -2.17
CA SER A 125 -12.15 -20.25 -2.95
C SER A 125 -12.63 -21.54 -2.27
N LYS A 126 -12.72 -21.54 -0.94
CA LYS A 126 -13.31 -22.63 -0.13
C LYS A 126 -14.84 -22.76 -0.27
N TYR A 127 -15.49 -21.78 -0.89
CA TYR A 127 -16.94 -21.65 -1.06
C TYR A 127 -17.27 -21.25 -2.52
N PRO A 128 -17.11 -22.17 -3.49
CA PRO A 128 -17.32 -21.90 -4.91
C PRO A 128 -18.74 -21.38 -5.23
N ASP A 129 -19.74 -21.68 -4.40
CA ASP A 129 -21.11 -21.16 -4.53
C ASP A 129 -21.23 -19.66 -4.26
N LEU A 130 -20.31 -19.07 -3.50
CA LEU A 130 -20.19 -17.61 -3.34
C LEU A 130 -19.51 -16.96 -4.55
N LEU A 131 -18.78 -17.74 -5.35
CA LEU A 131 -18.16 -17.34 -6.62
C LEU A 131 -19.07 -17.60 -7.83
N GLN A 132 -20.22 -18.27 -7.64
CA GLN A 132 -21.15 -18.54 -8.73
C GLN A 132 -21.65 -17.21 -9.33
N PRO A 133 -21.34 -16.95 -10.60
CA PRO A 133 -21.70 -15.71 -11.27
C PRO A 133 -23.20 -15.74 -11.55
N GLN A 134 -24.02 -15.12 -10.71
CA GLN A 134 -25.25 -14.52 -11.25
C GLN A 134 -24.81 -13.37 -12.15
N GLN A 135 -24.64 -13.69 -13.43
CA GLN A 135 -24.35 -12.80 -14.55
C GLN A 135 -23.33 -11.70 -14.22
N ARG A 136 -22.05 -12.06 -14.38
CA ARG A 136 -21.00 -11.07 -14.64
C ARG A 136 -21.45 -10.27 -15.89
N PRO A 137 -21.68 -8.95 -15.80
CA PRO A 137 -21.96 -8.16 -16.99
C PRO A 137 -20.80 -8.36 -17.97
N ASN A 138 -21.11 -8.72 -19.22
CA ASN A 138 -20.16 -8.76 -20.32
C ASN A 138 -19.71 -7.32 -20.64
N SER A 139 -18.85 -6.74 -19.81
CA SER A 139 -18.04 -5.54 -20.06
C SER A 139 -17.09 -5.33 -18.88
N GLY A 140 -15.84 -4.93 -19.16
CA GLY A 140 -14.71 -4.86 -18.23
C GLY A 140 -15.05 -4.51 -16.78
N LEU A 141 -14.74 -5.42 -15.86
CA LEU A 141 -14.54 -5.07 -14.45
C LEU A 141 -13.45 -3.97 -14.38
N PRO A 142 -13.60 -2.95 -13.52
CA PRO A 142 -12.49 -2.05 -13.23
C PRO A 142 -11.33 -2.83 -12.61
N ASP A 143 -10.11 -2.44 -12.95
CA ASP A 143 -8.86 -2.94 -12.36
C ASP A 143 -8.88 -2.72 -10.84
N ASN A 144 -9.27 -3.76 -10.08
CA ASN A 144 -9.33 -3.80 -8.61
C ASN A 144 -10.29 -2.79 -7.92
N PRO A 145 -10.85 -3.14 -6.74
CA PRO A 145 -11.70 -2.21 -6.01
C PRO A 145 -10.89 -1.01 -5.50
N GLN A 146 -11.47 0.19 -5.56
CA GLN A 146 -10.91 1.38 -4.94
C GLN A 146 -11.49 1.59 -3.53
N LEU A 147 -10.71 2.21 -2.66
CA LEU A 147 -11.09 2.55 -1.30
C LEU A 147 -11.39 4.05 -1.20
N HIS A 148 -12.61 4.37 -0.82
CA HIS A 148 -13.08 5.74 -0.62
C HIS A 148 -13.30 6.00 0.87
N TYR A 149 -12.77 7.11 1.38
CA TYR A 149 -12.90 7.48 2.78
C TYR A 149 -13.76 8.74 2.89
N GLY A 150 -14.92 8.67 3.54
CA GLY A 150 -15.83 9.80 3.56
C GLY A 150 -17.15 9.56 4.28
N LYS A 151 -18.04 10.54 4.19
CA LYS A 151 -19.34 10.51 4.87
C LYS A 151 -20.27 9.52 4.16
N ILE A 152 -20.88 8.66 4.96
CA ILE A 152 -22.02 7.83 4.54
C ILE A 152 -23.30 8.54 5.01
N GLY A 153 -24.23 8.75 4.10
CA GLY A 153 -25.55 9.31 4.36
C GLY A 153 -26.58 8.23 4.62
N SER A 154 -27.68 8.63 5.24
CA SER A 154 -28.88 7.81 5.44
C SER A 154 -29.81 7.86 4.22
N GLU A 155 -30.61 6.82 4.00
CA GLU A 155 -31.65 6.86 2.95
C GLU A 155 -32.64 8.01 3.13
N SER A 156 -32.93 8.44 4.36
CA SER A 156 -33.74 9.63 4.62
C SER A 156 -33.09 10.92 4.07
N GLU A 157 -31.77 11.07 4.18
CA GLU A 157 -31.03 12.19 3.58
C GLU A 157 -30.99 12.09 2.04
N LEU A 158 -31.12 10.89 1.47
CA LEU A 158 -31.17 10.70 0.01
C LEU A 158 -32.52 11.13 -0.57
N GLN A 159 -33.61 10.87 0.13
CA GLN A 159 -34.96 11.25 -0.29
C GLN A 159 -35.19 12.77 -0.19
N ASP A 160 -34.46 13.45 0.68
CA ASP A 160 -34.46 14.90 0.81
C ASP A 160 -33.42 15.55 -0.14
N GLN A 161 -33.84 15.79 -1.39
CA GLN A 161 -32.99 16.37 -2.45
C GLN A 161 -32.45 17.77 -2.13
N GLN A 162 -33.01 18.48 -1.13
CA GLN A 162 -32.50 19.78 -0.68
C GLN A 162 -31.41 19.63 0.39
N ALA A 163 -31.33 18.47 1.04
CA ALA A 163 -30.43 18.21 2.16
C ALA A 163 -29.20 17.36 1.81
N THR A 164 -29.11 16.78 0.61
CA THR A 164 -28.01 15.90 0.23
C THR A 164 -26.67 16.66 0.24
N PRO A 165 -25.78 16.44 1.23
CA PRO A 165 -24.54 17.18 1.32
C PRO A 165 -23.60 16.76 0.19
N LYS A 166 -22.90 17.71 -0.44
CA LYS A 166 -21.86 17.43 -1.45
C LYS A 166 -20.74 16.51 -0.95
N SER A 167 -20.63 16.30 0.37
CA SER A 167 -19.62 15.47 1.02
C SER A 167 -20.04 14.02 1.24
N VAL A 168 -21.29 13.64 0.95
CA VAL A 168 -21.75 12.25 1.06
C VAL A 168 -21.33 11.48 -0.19
N ILE A 169 -20.67 10.35 0.02
CA ILE A 169 -20.12 9.51 -1.07
C ILE A 169 -20.84 8.16 -1.20
N CYS A 170 -21.63 7.77 -0.19
CA CYS A 170 -22.41 6.54 -0.19
C CYS A 170 -23.63 6.69 0.72
N PHE A 171 -24.70 5.96 0.40
CA PHE A 171 -25.92 5.90 1.19
C PHE A 171 -26.21 4.47 1.66
N ASP A 172 -26.73 4.37 2.87
CA ASP A 172 -27.16 3.12 3.47
C ASP A 172 -28.41 3.30 4.36
N ALA A 173 -29.23 2.26 4.45
CA ALA A 173 -30.49 2.24 5.19
C ALA A 173 -30.29 2.00 6.70
N VAL A 174 -29.09 1.57 7.11
CA VAL A 174 -28.87 0.92 8.41
C VAL A 174 -27.88 1.70 9.29
N ALA A 175 -26.82 2.25 8.71
CA ALA A 175 -25.67 2.86 9.38
C ALA A 175 -26.08 3.93 10.39
N ALA A 176 -27.10 4.71 10.06
CA ALA A 176 -27.63 5.76 10.93
C ALA A 176 -28.10 5.24 12.29
N GLY A 177 -28.52 3.97 12.39
CA GLY A 177 -28.91 3.35 13.66
C GLY A 177 -27.77 3.27 14.67
N LEU A 178 -26.53 3.15 14.21
CA LEU A 178 -25.35 3.05 15.06
C LEU A 178 -24.86 4.40 15.58
N ALA A 179 -25.29 5.51 14.98
CA ALA A 179 -24.91 6.86 15.42
C ALA A 179 -25.37 7.18 16.86
N SER A 180 -26.40 6.48 17.34
CA SER A 180 -26.95 6.64 18.69
C SER A 180 -26.15 5.90 19.77
N LEU A 181 -25.21 5.04 19.40
CA LEU A 181 -24.42 4.25 20.33
C LEU A 181 -23.22 5.05 20.83
N LYS A 182 -22.96 5.00 22.14
CA LYS A 182 -21.74 5.58 22.74
C LYS A 182 -20.46 4.89 22.26
N VAL A 183 -20.57 3.68 21.72
CA VAL A 183 -19.47 2.93 21.12
C VAL A 183 -19.43 3.27 19.63
N VAL A 184 -18.74 4.35 19.30
CA VAL A 184 -18.63 4.88 17.93
C VAL A 184 -17.91 3.87 17.02
N ALA A 185 -18.47 3.66 15.83
CA ALA A 185 -18.16 2.51 14.99
C ALA A 185 -17.74 2.92 13.59
N PRO A 186 -16.56 2.49 13.09
CA PRO A 186 -16.30 2.51 11.66
C PRO A 186 -17.37 1.75 10.89
N VAL A 187 -17.75 2.29 9.74
CA VAL A 187 -18.69 1.67 8.79
C VAL A 187 -17.97 1.40 7.48
N VAL A 188 -18.02 0.16 7.01
CA VAL A 188 -17.39 -0.30 5.77
C VAL A 188 -18.46 -0.87 4.84
N LEU A 189 -18.70 -0.20 3.72
CA LEU A 189 -19.73 -0.59 2.75
C LEU A 189 -19.11 -0.89 1.39
N GLY A 190 -19.47 -2.01 0.79
CA GLY A 190 -19.23 -2.23 -0.63
C GLY A 190 -20.32 -1.60 -1.50
N VAL A 191 -19.94 -0.99 -2.62
CA VAL A 191 -20.88 -0.33 -3.53
C VAL A 191 -21.56 -1.37 -4.42
N THR A 192 -22.89 -1.49 -4.31
CA THR A 192 -23.69 -2.47 -5.09
C THR A 192 -24.57 -1.83 -6.15
N SER A 193 -24.86 -0.54 -5.99
CA SER A 193 -25.74 0.26 -6.85
C SER A 193 -25.29 1.72 -6.82
N HIS A 194 -25.80 2.52 -7.74
CA HIS A 194 -25.66 3.97 -7.69
C HIS A 194 -27.01 4.62 -7.39
N VAL A 195 -26.99 5.77 -6.70
CA VAL A 195 -28.20 6.49 -6.26
C VAL A 195 -29.14 6.93 -7.38
N ASP A 196 -28.63 7.05 -8.61
CA ASP A 196 -29.33 7.44 -9.83
C ASP A 196 -29.72 6.25 -10.72
N SER A 197 -29.28 5.04 -10.37
CA SER A 197 -29.56 3.84 -11.16
C SER A 197 -30.91 3.21 -10.80
N ARG A 198 -31.60 2.71 -11.82
CA ARG A 198 -32.82 1.89 -11.67
C ARG A 198 -32.53 0.38 -11.65
N GLU A 199 -31.27 -0.02 -11.81
CA GLU A 199 -30.86 -1.42 -11.85
C GLU A 199 -30.72 -1.99 -10.43
N SER A 200 -31.21 -3.22 -10.21
CA SER A 200 -30.99 -3.91 -8.95
C SER A 200 -29.51 -4.27 -8.79
N GLY A 201 -28.91 -3.88 -7.65
CA GLY A 201 -27.52 -4.19 -7.29
C GLY A 201 -27.27 -5.65 -6.88
N ASP A 202 -28.24 -6.56 -7.06
CA ASP A 202 -28.20 -7.94 -6.55
C ASP A 202 -26.99 -8.74 -7.04
N THR A 203 -26.55 -8.52 -8.28
CA THR A 203 -25.37 -9.20 -8.87
C THR A 203 -24.07 -8.84 -8.16
N TRP A 204 -23.99 -7.65 -7.56
CA TRP A 204 -22.79 -7.15 -6.88
C TRP A 204 -22.79 -7.41 -5.38
N LYS A 205 -23.95 -7.66 -4.74
CA LYS A 205 -24.08 -7.80 -3.28
C LYS A 205 -23.06 -8.76 -2.67
N ARG A 206 -22.87 -9.94 -3.26
CA ARG A 206 -21.92 -10.95 -2.75
C ARG A 206 -20.48 -10.47 -2.81
N TYR A 207 -20.07 -9.90 -3.94
CA TYR A 207 -18.70 -9.40 -4.15
C TYR A 207 -18.40 -8.19 -3.26
N ALA A 208 -19.30 -7.21 -3.27
CA ALA A 208 -19.19 -5.98 -2.49
C ALA A 208 -19.14 -6.25 -0.98
N ALA A 209 -20.05 -7.10 -0.47
CA ALA A 209 -20.02 -7.51 0.94
C ALA A 209 -18.73 -8.23 1.30
N ALA A 210 -18.17 -9.01 0.37
CA ALA A 210 -16.96 -9.79 0.60
C ALA A 210 -15.72 -8.92 0.73
N ASN A 211 -15.59 -7.91 -0.13
CA ASN A 211 -14.57 -6.89 0.00
C ASN A 211 -14.73 -6.14 1.34
N ALA A 212 -15.95 -5.74 1.68
CA ALA A 212 -16.23 -4.98 2.91
C ALA A 212 -15.87 -5.80 4.16
N ALA A 213 -16.22 -7.09 4.18
CA ALA A 213 -15.87 -8.02 5.25
C ALA A 213 -14.35 -8.23 5.36
N SER A 214 -13.65 -8.33 4.23
CA SER A 214 -12.19 -8.51 4.20
C SER A 214 -11.46 -7.27 4.72
N TYR A 215 -11.90 -6.08 4.32
CA TYR A 215 -11.38 -4.83 4.86
C TYR A 215 -11.66 -4.70 6.36
N THR A 216 -12.87 -5.06 6.80
CA THR A 216 -13.24 -5.06 8.22
C THR A 216 -12.40 -6.04 9.05
N LYS A 217 -12.13 -7.23 8.51
CA LYS A 217 -11.20 -8.19 9.13
C LYS A 217 -9.81 -7.59 9.30
N GLU A 218 -9.35 -6.82 8.30
CA GLU A 218 -8.05 -6.15 8.35
C GLU A 218 -8.00 -5.03 9.40
N ILE A 219 -9.07 -4.25 9.56
CA ILE A 219 -9.20 -3.29 10.67
C ILE A 219 -8.99 -4.02 12.01
N ILE A 220 -9.64 -5.16 12.20
CA ILE A 220 -9.54 -5.95 13.45
C ILE A 220 -8.11 -6.47 13.66
N HIS A 221 -7.41 -6.90 12.60
CA HIS A 221 -6.00 -7.26 12.70
C HIS A 221 -5.13 -6.08 13.14
N VAL A 222 -5.39 -4.87 12.64
CA VAL A 222 -4.66 -3.66 13.06
C VAL A 222 -4.94 -3.34 14.52
N MET A 223 -6.19 -3.44 14.99
CA MET A 223 -6.54 -3.22 16.39
C MET A 223 -5.78 -4.14 17.34
N GLY A 224 -5.51 -5.37 16.92
CA GLY A 224 -4.84 -6.38 17.72
C GLY A 224 -3.32 -6.48 17.54
N ASN A 225 -2.74 -5.73 16.61
CA ASN A 225 -1.30 -5.78 16.37
C ASN A 225 -0.54 -4.89 17.37
N ASN A 226 0.74 -5.22 17.61
CA ASN A 226 1.61 -4.44 18.48
C ASN A 226 2.53 -3.50 17.69
N LEU A 227 2.14 -3.12 16.46
CA LEU A 227 2.98 -2.31 15.56
C LEU A 227 2.90 -0.81 15.89
N MET A 228 1.76 -0.36 16.43
CA MET A 228 1.59 1.04 16.83
C MET A 228 2.58 1.41 17.94
N SER A 229 3.39 2.44 17.70
CA SER A 229 4.44 2.86 18.63
C SER A 229 4.73 4.36 18.50
N SER A 230 5.72 4.84 19.26
CA SER A 230 6.24 6.21 19.16
C SER A 230 7.67 6.20 18.64
N VAL A 231 8.09 7.29 18.01
CA VAL A 231 9.49 7.47 17.58
C VAL A 231 10.44 7.26 18.76
N GLN A 232 10.10 7.80 19.94
CA GLN A 232 10.93 7.67 21.13
C GLN A 232 11.09 6.23 21.61
N ASN A 233 10.05 5.40 21.47
CA ASN A 233 10.11 3.99 21.84
C ASN A 233 10.94 3.13 20.88
N LEU A 234 11.09 3.56 19.62
CA LEU A 234 11.83 2.82 18.60
C LEU A 234 13.21 3.39 18.29
N ARG A 235 13.50 4.61 18.73
CA ARG A 235 14.78 5.29 18.50
C ARG A 235 15.95 4.44 18.99
N GLY A 236 16.92 4.22 18.11
CA GLY A 236 18.15 3.46 18.38
C GLY A 236 17.95 1.94 18.47
N LYS A 237 16.75 1.41 18.20
CA LYS A 237 16.52 -0.05 18.17
C LYS A 237 17.03 -0.70 16.90
N GLU A 238 17.07 0.06 15.81
CA GLU A 238 17.64 -0.41 14.55
C GLU A 238 19.10 -0.01 14.42
N LYS A 239 19.87 -0.81 13.69
CA LYS A 239 21.33 -0.68 13.60
C LYS A 239 21.76 -0.51 12.16
N VAL A 240 22.77 0.33 11.96
CA VAL A 240 23.53 0.34 10.71
C VAL A 240 24.38 -0.93 10.65
N VAL A 241 24.33 -1.62 9.52
CA VAL A 241 25.09 -2.84 9.25
C VAL A 241 25.90 -2.67 7.96
N PRO A 242 27.05 -3.34 7.84
CA PRO A 242 27.87 -3.26 6.62
C PRO A 242 27.07 -3.75 5.40
N PRO A 243 27.43 -3.30 4.18
CA PRO A 243 26.87 -3.87 2.97
C PRO A 243 27.14 -5.39 2.91
N PRO A 244 26.27 -6.16 2.27
CA PRO A 244 26.55 -7.55 1.95
C PRO A 244 27.67 -7.65 0.89
N VAL A 245 27.86 -8.84 0.32
CA VAL A 245 28.75 -9.04 -0.83
C VAL A 245 28.37 -8.15 -2.02
N GLU A 246 29.34 -7.79 -2.85
CA GLU A 246 29.11 -6.94 -4.03
C GLU A 246 27.95 -7.43 -4.91
N PRO A 247 27.12 -6.49 -5.42
CA PRO A 247 25.99 -6.82 -6.27
C PRO A 247 26.45 -7.43 -7.59
N LYS A 248 25.87 -8.58 -7.95
CA LYS A 248 26.06 -9.21 -9.26
C LYS A 248 24.96 -8.78 -10.20
N LEU A 249 25.22 -7.79 -11.05
CA LEU A 249 24.30 -7.42 -12.12
C LEU A 249 24.42 -8.37 -13.31
N PRO A 250 23.31 -8.74 -13.96
CA PRO A 250 23.35 -9.35 -15.29
C PRO A 250 24.06 -8.43 -16.30
N PRO A 251 24.62 -8.97 -17.38
CA PRO A 251 25.17 -8.14 -18.44
C PRO A 251 24.08 -7.26 -19.07
N PHE A 252 24.48 -6.11 -19.62
CA PHE A 252 23.61 -5.23 -20.37
C PHE A 252 23.70 -5.54 -21.87
N GLU A 253 22.60 -5.32 -22.59
CA GLU A 253 22.64 -5.39 -24.04
C GLU A 253 23.49 -4.23 -24.59
N PRO A 254 24.41 -4.48 -25.54
CA PRO A 254 25.23 -3.41 -26.11
C PRO A 254 24.39 -2.44 -26.95
N HIS A 255 24.49 -1.15 -26.63
CA HIS A 255 23.87 -0.08 -27.40
C HIS A 255 24.93 0.74 -28.12
N ARG A 256 24.68 1.09 -29.38
CA ARG A 256 25.60 1.89 -30.21
C ARG A 256 25.01 3.26 -30.49
N TYR A 257 25.40 4.24 -29.68
CA TYR A 257 25.02 5.62 -29.90
C TYR A 257 25.95 6.32 -30.90
N PRO A 258 25.44 7.29 -31.69
CA PRO A 258 26.27 8.05 -32.61
C PRO A 258 27.26 8.92 -31.84
N ASN A 259 28.52 8.90 -32.28
CA ASN A 259 29.56 9.74 -31.70
C ASN A 259 29.58 11.11 -32.38
N HIS A 260 29.34 12.16 -31.60
CA HIS A 260 29.34 13.55 -32.05
C HIS A 260 30.43 14.42 -31.41
N GLY A 261 31.31 13.85 -30.58
CA GLY A 261 32.39 14.59 -29.93
C GLY A 261 32.96 13.87 -28.71
N ASN A 262 33.37 14.66 -27.71
CA ASN A 262 34.06 14.16 -26.52
C ASN A 262 33.27 14.42 -25.22
N ALA A 263 32.05 14.95 -25.32
CA ALA A 263 31.23 15.23 -24.16
C ALA A 263 30.61 13.94 -23.61
N ILE A 264 30.37 13.91 -22.30
CA ILE A 264 29.79 12.75 -21.60
C ILE A 264 28.34 13.07 -21.26
N LEU A 265 27.45 12.12 -21.54
CA LEU A 265 26.05 12.17 -21.11
C LEU A 265 25.84 11.21 -19.94
N LEU A 266 25.56 11.76 -18.77
CA LEU A 266 25.02 11.04 -17.62
C LEU A 266 23.50 10.96 -17.71
N VAL A 267 22.98 9.74 -17.70
CA VAL A 267 21.54 9.46 -17.71
C VAL A 267 21.14 8.88 -16.36
N ILE A 268 20.14 9.50 -15.73
CA ILE A 268 19.64 9.10 -14.42
C ILE A 268 18.19 8.63 -14.57
N PRO A 269 17.88 7.33 -14.33
CA PRO A 269 16.60 6.72 -14.66
C PRO A 269 15.54 6.87 -13.55
N THR A 270 15.42 8.06 -12.97
CA THR A 270 14.48 8.32 -11.86
C THR A 270 14.06 9.79 -11.77
N GLU A 271 12.82 10.04 -11.37
CA GLU A 271 12.33 11.38 -11.03
C GLU A 271 12.74 11.84 -9.63
N ASN A 272 13.29 10.94 -8.80
CA ASN A 272 13.63 11.25 -7.43
C ASN A 272 14.78 12.28 -7.35
N GLU A 273 14.44 13.50 -6.92
CA GLU A 273 15.39 14.62 -6.84
C GLU A 273 16.61 14.33 -5.94
N PHE A 274 16.43 13.55 -4.88
CA PHE A 274 17.55 13.18 -4.02
C PHE A 274 18.54 12.27 -4.77
N LYS A 275 18.06 11.17 -5.36
CA LYS A 275 18.89 10.23 -6.13
C LYS A 275 19.60 10.95 -7.29
N LYS A 276 18.89 11.84 -7.99
CA LYS A 276 19.46 12.67 -9.05
C LYS A 276 20.62 13.52 -8.56
N ARG A 277 20.42 14.26 -7.47
CA ARG A 277 21.44 15.15 -6.90
C ARG A 277 22.69 14.38 -6.47
N VAL A 278 22.54 13.26 -5.77
CA VAL A 278 23.68 12.45 -5.29
C VAL A 278 24.51 11.93 -6.46
N LEU A 279 23.88 11.37 -7.48
CA LEU A 279 24.59 10.88 -8.67
C LEU A 279 25.26 12.03 -9.44
N GLN A 280 24.58 13.15 -9.61
CA GLN A 280 25.14 14.34 -10.27
C GLN A 280 26.34 14.93 -9.53
N GLU A 281 26.30 14.94 -8.20
CA GLU A 281 27.41 15.42 -7.37
C GLU A 281 28.61 14.49 -7.48
N ALA A 282 28.42 13.18 -7.32
CA ALA A 282 29.48 12.20 -7.45
C ALA A 282 30.16 12.22 -8.82
N PHE A 283 29.38 12.31 -9.92
CA PHE A 283 29.96 12.43 -11.26
C PHE A 283 30.73 13.72 -11.45
N ARG A 284 30.29 14.85 -10.88
CA ARG A 284 31.02 16.13 -10.96
C ARG A 284 32.31 16.10 -10.16
N GLU A 285 32.31 15.50 -8.97
CA GLU A 285 33.48 15.42 -8.09
C GLU A 285 34.56 14.47 -8.63
N GLN A 286 34.15 13.35 -9.23
CA GLN A 286 35.06 12.35 -9.79
C GLN A 286 35.42 12.62 -11.26
N ALA A 287 34.84 13.64 -11.91
CA ALA A 287 35.05 13.94 -13.32
C ALA A 287 36.54 14.22 -13.64
N PRO A 288 37.11 13.56 -14.68
CA PRO A 288 38.42 13.92 -15.19
C PRO A 288 38.45 15.39 -15.61
N ARG A 289 39.62 16.04 -15.44
CA ARG A 289 39.78 17.45 -15.80
C ARG A 289 39.46 17.68 -17.27
N GLY A 290 38.61 18.68 -17.53
CA GLY A 290 38.27 19.12 -18.89
C GLY A 290 37.17 18.29 -19.56
N VAL A 291 36.54 17.36 -18.85
CA VAL A 291 35.33 16.67 -19.34
C VAL A 291 34.14 17.63 -19.38
N ASP A 292 33.47 17.69 -20.52
CA ASP A 292 32.16 18.34 -20.65
C ASP A 292 31.06 17.34 -20.28
N LEU A 293 30.49 17.49 -19.08
CA LEU A 293 29.50 16.58 -18.52
C LEU A 293 28.09 17.17 -18.64
N HIS A 294 27.23 16.46 -19.34
CA HIS A 294 25.80 16.75 -19.43
C HIS A 294 25.00 15.72 -18.63
N THR A 295 23.90 16.14 -18.01
CA THR A 295 23.00 15.21 -17.30
C THR A 295 21.59 15.34 -17.80
N ILE A 296 20.90 14.21 -17.95
CA ILE A 296 19.46 14.14 -18.21
C ILE A 296 18.79 13.15 -17.27
N SER A 297 17.49 13.37 -17.04
CA SER A 297 16.62 12.46 -16.29
C SER A 297 15.73 11.72 -17.30
N VAL A 298 15.69 10.39 -17.20
CA VAL A 298 14.87 9.55 -18.09
C VAL A 298 14.02 8.61 -17.21
N PRO A 299 12.85 9.06 -16.73
CA PRO A 299 12.00 8.25 -15.88
C PRO A 299 11.59 6.96 -16.60
N VAL A 300 11.92 5.82 -16.00
CA VAL A 300 11.58 4.48 -16.49
C VAL A 300 11.18 3.58 -15.33
N GLU A 301 10.42 2.53 -15.62
CA GLU A 301 9.99 1.53 -14.65
C GLU A 301 11.14 0.58 -14.27
N SER A 302 11.14 0.12 -13.02
CA SER A 302 12.06 -0.92 -12.54
C SER A 302 11.53 -2.34 -12.74
N GLU A 303 10.22 -2.49 -13.01
CA GLU A 303 9.52 -3.77 -13.20
C GLU A 303 9.55 -4.72 -11.98
N VAL A 304 10.01 -4.23 -10.83
CA VAL A 304 10.11 -4.99 -9.57
C VAL A 304 9.28 -4.36 -8.44
N GLY A 305 8.21 -3.64 -8.81
CA GLY A 305 7.30 -2.99 -7.88
C GLY A 305 7.92 -1.85 -7.05
N GLU A 306 7.13 -1.32 -6.11
CA GLU A 306 7.56 -0.21 -5.23
C GLU A 306 8.50 -0.68 -4.12
N GLN A 307 8.34 -1.91 -3.64
CA GLN A 307 9.16 -2.51 -2.59
C GLN A 307 9.84 -3.79 -3.08
N PRO A 308 11.04 -3.69 -3.66
CA PRO A 308 11.84 -4.86 -4.01
C PRO A 308 12.34 -5.56 -2.74
N TYR A 309 12.43 -6.89 -2.82
CA TYR A 309 13.06 -7.75 -1.81
C TYR A 309 14.19 -8.57 -2.42
N ASN A 310 15.24 -8.84 -1.63
CA ASN A 310 16.35 -9.72 -2.03
C ASN A 310 16.96 -9.32 -3.40
N GLU A 311 17.17 -10.28 -4.32
CA GLU A 311 17.76 -9.99 -5.64
C GLU A 311 16.94 -9.03 -6.51
N ALA A 312 15.65 -8.83 -6.21
CA ALA A 312 14.82 -7.89 -6.97
C ALA A 312 15.32 -6.44 -6.84
N GLY A 313 16.04 -6.09 -5.77
CA GLY A 313 16.71 -4.78 -5.66
C GLY A 313 17.75 -4.57 -6.75
N VAL A 314 18.63 -5.56 -6.94
CA VAL A 314 19.66 -5.55 -8.00
C VAL A 314 19.02 -5.56 -9.38
N MET A 315 17.97 -6.37 -9.57
CA MET A 315 17.23 -6.43 -10.83
C MET A 315 16.53 -5.11 -11.15
N GLY A 316 15.97 -4.42 -10.16
CA GLY A 316 15.37 -3.10 -10.37
C GLY A 316 16.38 -2.06 -10.86
N ALA A 317 17.59 -2.05 -10.31
CA ALA A 317 18.67 -1.19 -10.79
C ALA A 317 19.10 -1.56 -12.22
N HIS A 318 19.23 -2.85 -12.53
CA HIS A 318 19.53 -3.35 -13.88
C HIS A 318 18.44 -2.95 -14.89
N ASN A 319 17.18 -3.24 -14.60
CA ASN A 319 16.04 -2.93 -15.48
C ASN A 319 15.95 -1.43 -15.75
N ARG A 320 16.14 -0.58 -14.74
CA ARG A 320 16.19 0.88 -14.95
C ARG A 320 17.31 1.31 -15.90
N ILE A 321 18.49 0.71 -15.80
CA ILE A 321 19.60 1.02 -16.71
C ILE A 321 19.25 0.53 -18.12
N SER A 322 18.80 -0.70 -18.27
CA SER A 322 18.41 -1.31 -19.55
C SER A 322 17.32 -0.50 -20.25
N ASN A 323 16.25 -0.16 -19.53
CA ASN A 323 15.14 0.62 -20.05
C ASN A 323 15.55 2.04 -20.42
N ALA A 324 16.46 2.66 -19.67
CA ALA A 324 17.00 3.96 -20.04
C ALA A 324 17.89 3.90 -21.28
N LEU A 325 18.74 2.89 -21.43
CA LEU A 325 19.54 2.69 -22.64
C LEU A 325 18.67 2.55 -23.89
N LEU A 326 17.62 1.71 -23.82
CA LEU A 326 16.65 1.54 -24.91
C LEU A 326 15.92 2.85 -25.24
N ARG A 327 15.57 3.64 -24.21
CA ARG A 327 14.84 4.90 -24.40
C ARG A 327 15.64 5.95 -25.16
N LEU A 328 16.98 5.92 -25.07
CA LEU A 328 17.87 6.87 -25.75
C LEU A 328 17.90 6.70 -27.28
N ASP A 329 17.41 5.58 -27.82
CA ASP A 329 17.30 5.38 -29.28
C ASP A 329 16.17 6.22 -29.90
N ALA A 330 15.30 6.79 -29.07
CA ALA A 330 14.21 7.61 -29.56
C ALA A 330 14.70 8.92 -30.22
N PRO A 331 14.00 9.42 -31.26
CA PRO A 331 14.44 10.57 -32.05
C PRO A 331 14.73 11.84 -31.25
N GLU A 332 13.99 12.07 -30.15
CA GLU A 332 14.16 13.26 -29.30
C GLU A 332 15.55 13.36 -28.64
N TYR A 333 16.22 12.23 -28.41
CA TYR A 333 17.56 12.23 -27.82
C TYR A 333 18.64 12.40 -28.88
N GLN A 334 18.38 12.04 -30.15
CA GLN A 334 19.36 12.16 -31.24
C GLN A 334 19.78 13.62 -31.47
N GLU A 335 18.87 14.57 -31.28
CA GLU A 335 19.18 16.01 -31.28
C GLU A 335 20.14 16.36 -30.13
N THR A 336 19.85 15.85 -28.92
CA THR A 336 20.67 16.06 -27.71
C THR A 336 22.10 15.55 -27.93
N PHE A 337 22.26 14.36 -28.53
CA PHE A 337 23.57 13.79 -28.86
C PHE A 337 24.39 14.73 -29.75
N ARG A 338 23.76 15.29 -30.80
CA ARG A 338 24.42 16.17 -31.77
C ARG A 338 24.76 17.54 -31.18
N GLU A 339 23.78 18.22 -30.58
CA GLU A 339 23.94 19.58 -30.07
C GLU A 339 24.99 19.65 -28.96
N LYS A 340 24.98 18.66 -28.07
CA LYS A 340 25.90 18.58 -26.93
C LYS A 340 27.21 17.87 -27.26
N LYS A 341 27.41 17.44 -28.50
CA LYS A 341 28.63 16.77 -28.96
C LYS A 341 29.00 15.55 -28.11
N ILE A 342 27.98 14.74 -27.79
CA ILE A 342 28.12 13.57 -26.94
C ILE A 342 28.95 12.49 -27.64
N GLY A 343 29.96 11.98 -26.94
CA GLY A 343 30.81 10.87 -27.36
C GLY A 343 30.73 9.64 -26.47
N ALA A 344 30.28 9.80 -25.23
CA ALA A 344 30.10 8.69 -24.28
C ALA A 344 28.81 8.83 -23.48
N VAL A 345 28.20 7.68 -23.15
CA VAL A 345 26.96 7.59 -22.38
C VAL A 345 27.19 6.74 -21.15
N PHE A 346 26.84 7.32 -20.01
CA PHE A 346 26.83 6.67 -18.71
C PHE A 346 25.39 6.63 -18.21
N VAL A 347 24.98 5.49 -17.68
CA VAL A 347 23.68 5.36 -17.00
C VAL A 347 23.94 4.98 -15.56
N ALA A 348 23.41 5.75 -14.63
CA ALA A 348 23.62 5.55 -13.20
C ALA A 348 22.28 5.44 -12.47
N SER A 349 22.09 4.36 -11.72
CA SER A 349 20.84 4.05 -11.02
C SER A 349 21.08 3.79 -9.54
N ILE A 350 20.10 4.17 -8.71
CA ILE A 350 20.03 3.82 -7.30
C ILE A 350 18.68 3.14 -7.06
N GLU A 351 18.68 1.93 -6.51
CA GLU A 351 17.46 1.22 -6.12
C GLU A 351 17.52 0.84 -4.64
N ASN A 352 16.42 1.02 -3.90
CA ASN A 352 16.36 0.63 -2.49
C ASN A 352 15.57 -0.67 -2.37
N PHE A 353 15.98 -1.55 -1.47
CA PHE A 353 15.34 -2.85 -1.28
C PHE A 353 15.49 -3.35 0.15
N ILE A 354 14.61 -4.29 0.54
CA ILE A 354 14.72 -4.99 1.82
C ILE A 354 15.33 -6.37 1.56
N GLN A 355 16.51 -6.63 2.10
CA GLN A 355 17.03 -8.00 2.19
C GLN A 355 16.32 -8.71 3.33
N ILE A 356 15.85 -9.93 3.09
CA ILE A 356 15.28 -10.82 4.11
C ILE A 356 15.95 -12.19 4.11
N ASP A 357 16.46 -12.63 2.95
CA ASP A 357 17.08 -13.94 2.82
C ASP A 357 18.55 -13.90 3.25
N GLY A 358 19.02 -14.96 3.91
CA GLY A 358 20.43 -15.10 4.28
C GLY A 358 20.94 -14.09 5.31
N ILE A 359 20.04 -13.39 6.02
CA ILE A 359 20.40 -12.45 7.09
C ILE A 359 19.55 -12.69 8.34
N ASP A 360 20.11 -12.41 9.52
CA ASP A 360 19.43 -12.65 10.81
C ASP A 360 18.25 -11.70 11.05
N ARG A 361 18.35 -10.47 10.53
CA ARG A 361 17.34 -9.42 10.69
C ARG A 361 17.13 -8.72 9.36
N PRO A 362 15.88 -8.57 8.89
CA PRO A 362 15.56 -7.80 7.69
C PRO A 362 16.26 -6.46 7.68
N THR A 363 16.78 -6.05 6.53
CA THR A 363 17.63 -4.86 6.42
C THR A 363 17.33 -4.10 5.13
N ASP A 364 17.15 -2.78 5.25
CA ASP A 364 17.02 -1.85 4.12
C ASP A 364 18.41 -1.47 3.60
N TYR A 365 18.66 -1.76 2.34
CA TYR A 365 19.88 -1.41 1.61
C TYR A 365 19.55 -0.59 0.37
N GLY A 366 20.52 0.17 -0.11
CA GLY A 366 20.54 0.71 -1.47
C GLY A 366 21.53 -0.05 -2.33
N VAL A 367 21.19 -0.29 -3.60
CA VAL A 367 22.15 -0.69 -4.64
C VAL A 367 22.40 0.51 -5.56
N VAL A 368 23.66 0.77 -5.83
CA VAL A 368 24.12 1.77 -6.80
C VAL A 368 24.75 1.01 -7.96
N ALA A 369 24.35 1.32 -9.20
CA ALA A 369 24.94 0.74 -10.39
C ALA A 369 25.25 1.84 -11.41
N ILE A 370 26.44 1.80 -12.00
CA ILE A 370 26.91 2.72 -13.03
C ILE A 370 27.42 1.91 -14.20
N HIS A 371 26.84 2.13 -15.38
CA HIS A 371 27.20 1.45 -16.61
C HIS A 371 27.73 2.45 -17.65
N ASN A 372 28.91 2.16 -18.20
CA ASN A 372 29.48 2.84 -19.35
C ASN A 372 29.06 2.08 -20.62
N ALA A 373 28.18 2.69 -21.43
CA ALA A 373 27.63 2.04 -22.61
C ALA A 373 28.64 1.89 -23.76
N ILE A 374 29.79 2.59 -23.72
CA ILE A 374 30.77 2.56 -24.81
C ILE A 374 31.67 1.33 -24.72
N ASP A 375 32.24 1.07 -23.54
CA ASP A 375 33.16 -0.06 -23.32
C ASP A 375 32.54 -1.21 -22.52
N GLN A 376 31.25 -1.08 -22.18
CA GLN A 376 30.45 -2.09 -21.50
C GLN A 376 30.92 -2.39 -20.08
N ARG A 377 31.70 -1.50 -19.45
CA ARG A 377 32.07 -1.64 -18.03
C ARG A 377 30.93 -1.23 -17.12
N THR A 378 30.67 -2.07 -16.13
CA THR A 378 29.71 -1.80 -15.05
C THR A 378 30.44 -1.86 -13.72
N VAL A 379 30.18 -0.88 -12.86
CA VAL A 379 30.53 -0.93 -11.44
C VAL A 379 29.26 -0.83 -10.62
N ALA A 380 29.23 -1.51 -9.49
CA ALA A 380 28.10 -1.44 -8.58
C ALA A 380 28.51 -1.74 -7.15
N CYS A 381 27.81 -1.15 -6.19
CA CYS A 381 28.00 -1.41 -4.77
C CYS A 381 26.64 -1.40 -4.05
N PHE A 382 26.63 -1.98 -2.85
CA PHE A 382 25.57 -1.76 -1.90
C PHE A 382 25.97 -0.64 -0.93
N SER A 383 25.00 0.15 -0.48
CA SER A 383 25.19 1.00 0.68
C SER A 383 25.32 0.18 1.95
N GLN A 384 25.80 0.79 3.03
CA GLN A 384 25.47 0.27 4.36
C GLN A 384 23.95 0.19 4.52
N GLY A 385 23.49 -0.82 5.27
CA GLY A 385 22.08 -1.06 5.48
C GLY A 385 21.61 -0.63 6.86
N VAL A 386 20.30 -0.50 7.04
CA VAL A 386 19.68 -0.32 8.37
C VAL A 386 18.70 -1.44 8.63
N THR A 387 18.87 -2.12 9.76
CA THR A 387 17.97 -3.20 10.15
C THR A 387 16.54 -2.69 10.33
N VAL A 388 15.55 -3.57 10.20
CA VAL A 388 14.15 -3.24 10.45
C VAL A 388 13.45 -4.42 11.14
N SER A 389 12.48 -4.12 12.01
CA SER A 389 11.69 -5.16 12.66
C SER A 389 11.00 -6.06 11.63
N PRO A 390 11.11 -7.40 11.75
CA PRO A 390 10.38 -8.34 10.91
C PRO A 390 8.88 -8.05 10.85
N ASP A 391 8.28 -7.63 11.96
CA ASP A 391 6.83 -7.39 12.02
C ASP A 391 6.36 -6.30 11.02
N TYR A 392 7.16 -5.25 10.80
CA TYR A 392 6.84 -4.20 9.81
C TYR A 392 7.05 -4.70 8.37
N VAL A 393 8.01 -5.58 8.17
CA VAL A 393 8.28 -6.22 6.88
C VAL A 393 7.15 -7.17 6.51
N ASP A 394 6.77 -8.06 7.43
CA ASP A 394 5.66 -9.00 7.27
C ASP A 394 4.35 -8.26 7.02
N ARG A 395 4.15 -7.11 7.70
CA ARG A 395 3.00 -6.24 7.47
C ARG A 395 2.97 -5.67 6.06
N ALA A 396 4.08 -5.12 5.57
CA ALA A 396 4.17 -4.58 4.21
C ALA A 396 3.92 -5.68 3.16
N ARG A 397 4.49 -6.87 3.39
CA ARG A 397 4.33 -8.06 2.56
C ARG A 397 2.88 -8.56 2.46
N ARG A 398 1.99 -8.22 3.42
CA ARG A 398 0.57 -8.59 3.33
C ARG A 398 -0.21 -7.84 2.24
N PHE A 399 0.28 -6.69 1.78
CA PHE A 399 -0.48 -5.80 0.89
C PHE A 399 -0.08 -5.91 -0.58
N GLY A 400 0.01 -7.15 -1.06
CA GLY A 400 0.15 -7.45 -2.47
C GLY A 400 1.52 -7.98 -2.83
N PHE A 401 1.51 -9.23 -3.28
CA PHE A 401 2.42 -9.77 -4.27
C PHE A 401 1.53 -10.01 -5.48
N ASP A 402 1.78 -9.37 -6.62
CA ASP A 402 1.07 -9.71 -7.87
C ASP A 402 1.60 -11.07 -8.38
N GLY A 403 1.47 -12.13 -7.56
CA GLY A 403 1.99 -13.47 -7.82
C GLY A 403 3.48 -13.68 -7.54
N ASN A 404 4.24 -12.64 -7.16
CA ASN A 404 5.69 -12.75 -6.94
C ASN A 404 6.13 -12.29 -5.54
N PRO A 405 6.69 -13.18 -4.70
CA PRO A 405 7.08 -12.88 -3.32
C PRO A 405 8.24 -11.90 -3.16
N ASN A 406 8.89 -11.51 -4.26
CA ASN A 406 10.07 -10.64 -4.27
C ASN A 406 9.76 -9.16 -4.56
N HIS A 407 8.48 -8.78 -4.75
CA HIS A 407 8.10 -7.38 -4.86
C HIS A 407 6.73 -7.05 -4.26
N GLY A 408 6.68 -6.00 -3.45
CA GLY A 408 5.45 -5.51 -2.80
C GLY A 408 4.97 -4.17 -3.34
N LYS A 409 3.65 -3.92 -3.28
CA LYS A 409 3.04 -2.60 -3.58
C LYS A 409 3.14 -1.62 -2.42
N VAL A 410 3.22 -2.13 -1.19
CA VAL A 410 3.35 -1.31 0.01
C VAL A 410 4.78 -1.40 0.53
N THR A 411 5.41 -0.24 0.74
CA THR A 411 6.77 -0.16 1.27
C THR A 411 6.82 -0.29 2.78
N VAL A 412 7.91 -0.84 3.31
CA VAL A 412 8.13 -0.96 4.76
C VAL A 412 8.17 0.41 5.43
N GLY A 413 8.76 1.41 4.77
CA GLY A 413 8.76 2.80 5.24
C GLY A 413 7.35 3.39 5.37
N ARG A 414 6.43 3.04 4.46
CA ARG A 414 5.02 3.47 4.52
C ARG A 414 4.30 2.83 5.70
N VAL A 415 4.50 1.54 5.94
CA VAL A 415 3.95 0.84 7.10
C VAL A 415 4.48 1.42 8.41
N LEU A 416 5.80 1.64 8.49
CA LEU A 416 6.45 2.28 9.64
C LEU A 416 5.82 3.65 9.94
N ALA A 417 5.74 4.54 8.96
CA ALA A 417 5.17 5.88 9.15
C ALA A 417 3.65 5.86 9.47
N ALA A 418 2.92 4.86 8.99
CA ALA A 418 1.51 4.67 9.31
C ALA A 418 1.32 4.30 10.80
N ASN A 419 2.19 3.44 11.33
CA ASN A 419 2.11 2.90 12.70
C ASN A 419 2.90 3.72 13.73
N VAL A 420 3.81 4.59 13.29
CA VAL A 420 4.67 5.41 14.15
C VAL A 420 4.51 6.88 13.76
N PRO A 421 3.56 7.62 14.37
CA PRO A 421 3.30 9.00 14.01
C PRO A 421 4.56 9.89 14.12
N GLY A 422 4.78 10.71 13.10
CA GLY A 422 5.93 11.63 13.01
C GLY A 422 7.18 11.05 12.33
N LEU A 423 7.18 9.75 12.01
CA LEU A 423 8.30 9.11 11.32
C LEU A 423 8.24 9.38 9.80
N ASP A 424 9.36 9.76 9.20
CA ASP A 424 9.46 9.95 7.74
C ASP A 424 9.51 8.59 7.01
N LYS A 425 8.52 8.30 6.17
CA LYS A 425 8.49 7.05 5.39
C LYS A 425 9.72 6.84 4.49
N ALA A 426 10.34 7.90 4.02
CA ALA A 426 11.49 7.87 3.12
C ALA A 426 12.84 8.00 3.86
N ASN A 427 12.84 8.40 5.13
CA ASN A 427 14.07 8.59 5.90
C ASN A 427 13.95 8.18 7.38
N TRP A 428 13.12 7.20 7.69
CA TRP A 428 12.91 6.67 9.04
C TRP A 428 14.20 6.20 9.72
N HIS A 429 15.23 5.89 8.94
CA HIS A 429 16.56 5.50 9.38
C HIS A 429 17.16 6.53 10.34
N LYS A 430 16.93 7.81 10.04
CA LYS A 430 17.43 8.94 10.84
C LYS A 430 16.95 8.85 12.28
N ASP A 431 15.68 8.48 12.47
CA ASP A 431 15.07 8.39 13.78
C ASP A 431 15.32 7.04 14.45
N LEU A 432 15.30 5.93 13.70
CA LEU A 432 15.37 4.59 14.26
C LEU A 432 16.80 4.06 14.44
N ALA A 433 17.76 4.52 13.63
CA ALA A 433 19.16 4.11 13.64
C ALA A 433 20.15 5.27 13.77
N CYS A 434 19.67 6.50 13.97
CA CYS A 434 20.48 7.72 14.10
C CYS A 434 21.35 8.05 12.87
N HIS A 435 21.05 7.46 11.71
CA HIS A 435 21.76 7.69 10.45
C HIS A 435 20.75 7.93 9.33
N SER A 436 20.94 8.97 8.54
CA SER A 436 20.06 9.28 7.41
C SER A 436 20.27 8.27 6.29
N ARG A 437 19.19 7.76 5.68
CA ARG A 437 19.28 6.97 4.44
C ARG A 437 20.07 7.72 3.37
N TYR A 438 19.87 9.03 3.33
CA TYR A 438 20.52 9.90 2.37
C TYR A 438 22.04 9.92 2.53
N ASP A 439 22.54 9.93 3.76
CA ASP A 439 23.98 9.95 4.01
C ASP A 439 24.60 8.60 3.63
N LEU A 440 23.95 7.49 4.00
CA LEU A 440 24.39 6.13 3.64
C LEU A 440 24.49 5.91 2.13
N LEU A 441 23.55 6.48 1.35
CA LEU A 441 23.58 6.42 -0.10
C LEU A 441 24.66 7.33 -0.68
N SER A 442 24.80 8.56 -0.19
CA SER A 442 25.84 9.49 -0.63
C SER A 442 27.24 8.91 -0.42
N ASP A 443 27.48 8.29 0.74
CA ASP A 443 28.75 7.65 1.06
C ASP A 443 29.07 6.50 0.09
N ALA A 444 28.06 5.66 -0.22
CA ALA A 444 28.22 4.53 -1.13
C ALA A 444 28.55 4.99 -2.56
N VAL A 445 27.83 6.00 -3.06
CA VAL A 445 28.06 6.57 -4.41
C VAL A 445 29.41 7.27 -4.47
N GLY A 446 29.77 8.05 -3.45
CA GLY A 446 31.03 8.80 -3.42
C GLY A 446 32.27 7.90 -3.40
N GLN A 447 32.17 6.68 -2.87
CA GLN A 447 33.26 5.71 -2.83
C GLN A 447 33.31 4.79 -4.06
N LEU A 448 32.25 4.75 -4.89
CA LEU A 448 32.19 3.90 -6.07
C LEU A 448 33.00 4.55 -7.23
N PRO A 449 34.09 3.91 -7.70
CA PRO A 449 34.92 4.48 -8.76
C PRO A 449 34.17 4.47 -10.10
N ILE A 450 33.90 5.65 -10.65
CA ILE A 450 33.21 5.78 -11.95
C ILE A 450 34.08 5.21 -13.09
N PRO A 451 33.53 4.36 -13.98
CA PRO A 451 34.28 3.72 -15.06
C PRO A 451 34.44 4.65 -16.27
N TRP A 452 35.14 5.77 -16.08
CA TRP A 452 35.37 6.81 -17.10
C TRP A 452 35.89 6.28 -18.43
#